data_AF-A0AA95I872-F1
#
_entry.id   AF-A0AA95I872-F1
#
_cell.length_a   1.000
_cell.length_b   1.000
_cell.length_c   1.000
_cell.angle_alpha   90.00
_cell.angle_beta   90.00
_cell.angle_gamma   90.00
#
_symmetry.space_group_name_H-M   'P 1'
#
loop_
_entity.id
_entity.type
_entity.pdbx_description
1 polymer ?
#
loop_
_entity_poly.entity_id
_entity_poly.type
_entity_poly.pdbx_seq_one_letter_code
_entity_poly.pdbx_strand_id
1 'polypeptide(L)'
;MTNPWNKKRQNFADLQLQVQQLLDELAKEDIGAGFQAAAYTVHFQGAKHLSLTDLPLVSPLLANILQGGKADIDPYYCIETENELILKFFDST
;
A
#
# COMPACT_ATOMS: atom_id res chain seq x y z
N MET A 1 11.69 -59.17 10.48
CA MET A 1 11.91 -58.30 11.66
C MET A 1 12.47 -56.97 11.17
N THR A 2 11.73 -55.86 11.31
CA THR A 2 12.21 -54.54 10.88
C THR A 2 13.28 -54.03 11.83
N ASN A 3 14.45 -53.66 11.30
CA ASN A 3 15.56 -53.10 12.08
C ASN A 3 15.08 -51.86 12.88
N PRO A 4 15.23 -51.83 14.22
CA PRO A 4 14.81 -50.71 15.07
C PRO A 4 15.38 -49.35 14.63
N TRP A 5 16.58 -49.35 14.05
CA TRP A 5 17.24 -48.16 13.53
C TRP A 5 16.59 -47.64 12.24
N ASN A 6 16.08 -48.52 11.38
CA ASN A 6 15.34 -48.12 10.18
C ASN A 6 13.99 -47.51 10.54
N LYS A 7 13.29 -48.08 11.53
CA LYS A 7 12.00 -47.56 12.01
C LYS A 7 12.15 -46.15 12.61
N LYS A 8 13.20 -45.91 13.40
CA LYS A 8 13.48 -44.56 13.93
C LYS A 8 13.76 -43.54 12.83
N ARG A 9 14.52 -43.91 11.79
CA ARG A 9 14.82 -43.02 10.66
C ARG A 9 13.58 -42.69 9.83
N GLN A 10 12.73 -43.70 9.58
CA GLN A 10 11.46 -43.49 8.90
C GLN A 10 10.55 -42.55 9.69
N ASN A 11 10.36 -42.80 10.99
CA ASN A 11 9.55 -41.92 11.84
C ASN A 11 10.07 -40.46 11.83
N PHE A 12 11.38 -40.25 11.80
CA PHE A 12 11.96 -38.91 11.69
C PHE A 12 11.69 -38.26 10.34
N ALA A 13 11.82 -39.01 9.24
CA ALA A 13 11.52 -38.52 7.90
C ALA A 13 10.02 -38.21 7.73
N ASP A 14 9.16 -39.05 8.31
CA ASP A 14 7.71 -38.87 8.29
C ASP A 14 7.31 -37.62 9.10
N LEU A 15 7.94 -37.39 10.26
CA LEU A 15 7.76 -36.17 11.06
C LEU A 15 8.26 -34.93 10.31
N GLN A 16 9.41 -35.01 9.64
CA GLN A 16 9.92 -33.91 8.82
C GLN A 16 8.98 -33.57 7.68
N LEU A 17 8.41 -34.59 7.03
CA LEU A 17 7.44 -34.41 5.96
C LEU A 17 6.14 -33.76 6.48
N GLN A 18 5.64 -34.19 7.64
CA GLN A 18 4.46 -33.59 8.27
C GLN A 18 4.70 -32.14 8.67
N VAL A 19 5.87 -31.82 9.24
CA VAL A 19 6.24 -30.43 9.56
C VAL A 19 6.29 -29.58 8.29
N GLN A 20 6.87 -30.09 7.20
CA GLN A 20 6.93 -29.37 5.95
C GLN A 20 5.54 -29.13 5.35
N GLN A 21 4.65 -30.14 5.40
CA GLN A 21 3.29 -30.02 4.91
C GLN A 21 2.49 -28.96 5.69
N LEU A 22 2.65 -28.91 7.02
CA LEU A 22 2.03 -27.87 7.84
C LEU A 22 2.61 -26.48 7.55
N LEU A 23 3.92 -26.36 7.32
CA LEU A 23 4.53 -25.09 6.92
C LEU A 23 4.02 -24.62 5.55
N ASP A 24 3.87 -25.53 4.59
CA ASP A 24 3.32 -25.24 3.27
C ASP A 24 1.81 -24.91 3.33
N GLU A 25 1.08 -25.51 4.26
CA GLU A 25 -0.34 -25.22 4.52
C GLU A 25 -0.51 -23.86 5.18
N LEU A 26 0.31 -23.54 6.19
CA LEU A 26 0.39 -22.20 6.80
C LEU A 26 0.84 -21.13 5.79
N ALA A 27 1.67 -21.47 4.82
CA ALA A 27 2.06 -20.56 3.73
C ALA A 27 0.98 -20.42 2.65
N LYS A 28 0.05 -21.39 2.52
CA LYS A 28 -1.14 -21.27 1.66
C LYS A 28 -2.25 -20.48 2.35
N GLU A 29 -2.33 -20.61 3.67
CA GLU A 29 -3.09 -19.73 4.55
C GLU A 29 -2.31 -18.46 4.88
N ASP A 30 -1.31 -18.07 4.08
CA ASP A 30 -0.72 -16.74 4.17
C ASP A 30 -1.88 -15.77 4.14
N ILE A 31 -2.13 -15.26 5.33
CA ILE A 31 -3.16 -14.31 5.57
C ILE A 31 -2.63 -13.16 4.74
N GLY A 32 -3.33 -12.84 3.67
CA GLY A 32 -3.32 -11.50 3.09
C GLY A 32 -3.75 -10.41 4.09
N ALA A 33 -3.61 -10.64 5.40
CA ALA A 33 -3.43 -9.66 6.45
C ALA A 33 -1.96 -9.24 6.61
N GLY A 34 -1.04 -9.76 5.79
CA GLY A 34 0.12 -8.98 5.38
C GLY A 34 -0.40 -7.80 4.57
N PHE A 35 -0.55 -6.63 5.20
CA PHE A 35 -0.91 -5.31 4.62
C PHE A 35 -1.03 -5.37 3.10
N GLN A 36 -2.22 -5.70 2.59
CA GLN A 36 -2.44 -5.67 1.16
C GLN A 36 -2.48 -4.20 0.79
N ALA A 37 -1.32 -3.67 0.39
CA ALA A 37 -1.12 -2.25 0.14
C ALA A 37 -2.07 -1.81 -0.97
N ALA A 38 -3.22 -1.28 -0.59
CA ALA A 38 -4.18 -0.74 -1.52
C ALA A 38 -3.59 0.55 -2.10
N ALA A 39 -3.36 0.55 -3.40
CA ALA A 39 -2.95 1.74 -4.13
C ALA A 39 -4.19 2.42 -4.70
N TYR A 40 -4.34 3.71 -4.44
CA TYR A 40 -5.41 4.53 -4.97
C TYR A 40 -4.84 5.61 -5.88
N THR A 41 -5.58 6.00 -6.91
CA THR A 41 -5.22 7.10 -7.80
C THR A 41 -6.40 8.05 -7.92
N VAL A 42 -6.16 9.34 -7.68
CA VAL A 42 -7.17 10.39 -7.78
C VAL A 42 -6.69 11.42 -8.80
N HIS A 43 -7.60 11.86 -9.67
CA HIS A 43 -7.32 12.87 -10.68
C HIS A 43 -8.08 14.16 -10.37
N PHE A 44 -7.35 15.26 -10.20
CA PHE A 44 -7.91 16.59 -9.98
C PHE A 44 -8.05 17.30 -11.33
N GLN A 45 -9.26 17.32 -11.89
CA GLN A 45 -9.53 17.95 -13.18
C GLN A 45 -9.19 19.46 -13.14
N GLY A 46 -8.41 19.92 -14.12
CA GLY A 46 -8.01 21.33 -14.20
C GLY A 46 -6.89 21.74 -13.25
N ALA A 47 -6.38 20.82 -12.44
CA ALA A 47 -5.19 21.07 -11.62
C ALA A 47 -3.92 21.15 -12.47
N LYS A 48 -2.96 21.93 -11.99
CA LYS A 48 -1.57 21.93 -12.46
C LYS A 48 -0.65 21.44 -11.34
N HIS A 49 0.63 21.30 -11.65
CA HIS A 49 1.60 20.70 -10.74
C HIS A 49 1.63 21.34 -9.34
N LEU A 50 1.54 22.68 -9.25
CA LEU A 50 1.60 23.39 -7.97
C LEU A 50 0.22 23.57 -7.30
N SER A 51 -0.86 23.06 -7.90
CA SER A 51 -2.20 23.11 -7.31
C SER A 51 -2.30 22.37 -5.97
N LEU A 52 -1.48 21.33 -5.78
CA LEU A 52 -1.39 20.49 -4.57
C LEU A 52 -0.35 21.03 -3.56
N THR A 53 -0.20 22.35 -3.52
CA THR A 53 0.72 23.04 -2.59
C THR A 53 0.05 24.29 -2.07
N ASP A 54 0.55 24.88 -0.97
CA ASP A 54 0.03 26.15 -0.48
C ASP A 54 0.39 27.35 -1.39
N LEU A 55 1.28 27.15 -2.38
CA LEU A 55 1.83 28.24 -3.19
C LEU A 55 0.76 29.06 -3.93
N PRO A 56 -0.29 28.47 -4.55
CA PRO A 56 -1.36 29.24 -5.17
C PRO A 56 -2.20 30.05 -4.18
N LEU A 57 -2.25 29.68 -2.90
CA LEU A 57 -2.94 30.45 -1.85
C LEU A 57 -2.08 31.62 -1.37
N VAL A 58 -0.79 31.40 -1.15
CA VAL A 58 0.12 32.43 -0.59
C VAL A 58 0.70 33.36 -1.66
N SER A 59 0.90 32.87 -2.88
CA SER A 59 1.46 33.65 -4.00
C SER A 59 0.95 33.13 -5.36
N PRO A 60 -0.30 33.46 -5.73
CA PRO A 60 -0.87 33.06 -7.02
C PRO A 60 -0.01 33.47 -8.23
N LEU A 61 0.65 34.64 -8.14
CA LEU A 61 1.53 35.13 -9.20
C LEU A 61 2.73 34.20 -9.40
N LEU A 62 3.41 33.82 -8.31
CA LEU A 62 4.59 32.96 -8.39
C LEU A 62 4.20 31.54 -8.83
N ALA A 63 3.09 31.00 -8.33
CA ALA A 63 2.56 29.72 -8.77
C ALA A 63 2.36 29.70 -10.30
N ASN A 64 1.70 30.73 -10.84
CA ASN A 64 1.43 30.85 -12.28
C ASN A 64 2.71 30.91 -13.12
N ILE A 65 3.76 31.60 -12.65
CA ILE A 65 5.04 31.67 -13.36
C ILE A 65 5.71 30.28 -13.38
N LEU A 66 5.82 29.64 -12.22
CA LEU A 66 6.56 28.38 -12.08
C LEU A 66 5.87 27.21 -12.78
N GLN A 67 4.54 27.17 -12.78
CA GLN A 67 3.77 26.08 -13.40
C GLN A 67 3.39 26.32 -14.87
N GLY A 68 3.82 27.43 -15.48
CA GLY A 68 3.51 27.75 -16.88
C GLY A 68 2.05 28.14 -17.13
N GLY A 69 1.52 29.05 -16.32
CA GLY A 69 0.19 29.65 -16.45
C GLY A 69 -0.80 29.21 -15.38
N LYS A 70 -1.99 29.84 -15.38
CA LYS A 70 -3.03 29.59 -14.37
C LYS A 70 -3.58 28.16 -14.43
N ALA A 71 -3.88 27.59 -13.26
CA ALA A 71 -4.65 26.35 -13.13
C ALA A 71 -6.16 26.67 -13.18
N ASP A 72 -6.96 25.76 -13.70
CA ASP A 72 -8.41 25.97 -13.82
C ASP A 72 -9.16 25.58 -12.54
N ILE A 73 -8.53 24.76 -11.69
CA ILE A 73 -9.07 24.33 -10.40
C ILE A 73 -9.02 25.46 -9.36
N ASP A 74 -10.02 25.50 -8.48
CA ASP A 74 -10.01 26.38 -7.31
C ASP A 74 -8.95 25.90 -6.28
N PRO A 75 -8.08 26.80 -5.79
CA PRO A 75 -6.98 26.39 -4.92
C PRO A 75 -7.43 25.95 -3.53
N TYR A 76 -8.54 26.49 -2.99
CA TYR A 76 -9.07 26.05 -1.69
C TYR A 76 -9.67 24.64 -1.82
N TYR A 77 -10.48 24.41 -2.85
CA TYR A 77 -11.03 23.09 -3.15
C TYR A 77 -9.93 22.03 -3.30
N CYS A 78 -8.84 22.37 -3.99
CA CYS A 78 -7.72 21.44 -4.19
C CYS A 78 -7.11 21.00 -2.86
N ILE A 79 -6.78 21.95 -1.98
CA ILE A 79 -6.14 21.68 -0.69
C ILE A 79 -7.09 20.98 0.30
N GLU A 80 -8.35 21.41 0.36
CA GLU A 80 -9.36 20.77 1.23
C GLU A 80 -9.61 19.32 0.82
N THR A 81 -9.74 19.05 -0.48
CA THR A 81 -9.94 17.70 -1.00
C THR A 81 -8.70 16.83 -0.80
N GLU A 82 -7.49 17.36 -1.04
CA GLU A 82 -6.24 16.64 -0.77
C GLU A 82 -6.13 16.24 0.70
N ASN A 83 -6.36 17.18 1.63
CA ASN A 83 -6.34 16.91 3.06
C ASN A 83 -7.38 15.86 3.46
N GLU A 84 -8.60 15.95 2.93
CA GLU A 84 -9.66 14.96 3.20
C GLU A 84 -9.27 13.56 2.70
N LEU A 85 -8.66 13.46 1.51
CA LEU A 85 -8.18 12.18 0.95
C LEU A 85 -7.04 11.57 1.77
N ILE A 86 -6.09 12.40 2.20
CA ILE A 86 -4.97 11.98 3.06
C ILE A 86 -5.53 11.42 4.38
N LEU A 87 -6.45 12.13 5.04
CA LEU A 87 -7.08 11.67 6.27
C LEU A 87 -7.82 10.34 6.05
N LYS A 88 -8.67 10.26 5.03
CA LYS A 88 -9.37 9.01 4.69
C LYS A 88 -8.42 7.85 4.42
N PHE A 89 -7.31 8.10 3.74
CA PHE A 89 -6.33 7.06 3.45
C PHE A 89 -5.71 6.52 4.74
N PHE A 90 -5.26 7.40 5.64
CA PHE A 90 -4.62 6.98 6.90
C PHE A 90 -5.60 6.45 7.96
N ASP A 91 -6.84 6.95 8.00
CA ASP A 91 -7.88 6.52 8.93
C ASP A 91 -8.59 5.22 8.50
N SER A 92 -8.40 4.77 7.25
CA SER A 92 -9.03 3.56 6.71
C SER A 92 -8.37 2.23 7.14
N THR A 93 -7.36 2.29 8.02
CA THR A 93 -6.60 1.15 8.57
C THR A 93 -7.01 0.87 10.00
#